data_AF-A0A1T3BI22-F1
#
_entry.id   AF-A0A1T3BI22-F1
#
_cell.length_a   1.000
_cell.length_b   1.000
_cell.length_c   1.000
_cell.angle_alpha   90.00
_cell.angle_beta   90.00
_cell.angle_gamma   90.00
#
_symmetry.space_group_name_H-M   'P 1'
#
loop_
_entity.id
_entity.type
_entity.pdbx_description
1 polymer ?
#
loop_
_entity_poly.entity_id
_entity_poly.type
_entity_poly.pdbx_seq_one_letter_code
_entity_poly.pdbx_strand_id
1 'polypeptide(L)'
;MGFNKVQTVVEPYIRQALRDIPISDECSWYINPTGKFVIGGPQSDAGLTGRKIIVDTYGGAAPHGGGAFSGKDTTKVDRSAAYAARYLAKNIVAADLAERCTIQLSYAIGVAQPLSIYLNLHGTGKVDENTIETAIRKIMDLSPTGIRKHLGLNKPIYAKTAAYGHFGRKPEHDGSFSWEKTDLIATLKSMIKVP
;
A
#
# COMPACT_ATOMS: atom_id res chain seq x y z
N MET A 1 -32.60 -26.55 -4.76
CA MET A 1 -31.69 -26.99 -5.86
C MET A 1 -30.78 -25.87 -6.43
N GLY A 2 -30.42 -24.82 -5.66
CA GLY A 2 -29.78 -23.60 -6.24
C GLY A 2 -28.50 -23.04 -5.58
N PHE A 3 -28.21 -23.34 -4.31
CA PHE A 3 -27.04 -22.76 -3.60
C PHE A 3 -25.72 -23.47 -3.92
N ASN A 4 -25.76 -24.79 -4.11
CA ASN A 4 -24.57 -25.60 -4.35
C ASN A 4 -23.86 -25.22 -5.66
N LYS A 5 -24.60 -24.85 -6.72
CA LYS A 5 -24.01 -24.53 -8.04
C LYS A 5 -23.04 -23.34 -8.01
N VAL A 6 -23.39 -22.25 -7.31
CA VAL A 6 -22.51 -21.07 -7.23
C VAL A 6 -21.25 -21.42 -6.44
N GLN A 7 -21.41 -22.13 -5.32
CA GLN A 7 -20.29 -22.61 -4.54
C GLN A 7 -19.32 -23.46 -5.37
N THR A 8 -19.83 -24.46 -6.11
CA THR A 8 -18.99 -25.30 -6.98
C THR A 8 -18.18 -24.47 -7.97
N VAL A 9 -18.74 -23.36 -8.48
CA VAL A 9 -18.06 -22.48 -9.42
C VAL A 9 -16.99 -21.61 -8.73
N VAL A 10 -17.27 -21.03 -7.56
CA VAL A 10 -16.36 -20.05 -6.93
C VAL A 10 -15.30 -20.69 -6.03
N GLU A 11 -15.59 -21.83 -5.42
CA GLU A 11 -14.69 -22.49 -4.47
C GLU A 11 -13.30 -22.79 -5.06
N PRO A 12 -13.15 -23.27 -6.32
CA PRO A 12 -11.85 -23.43 -6.94
C PRO A 12 -11.02 -22.13 -6.97
N TYR A 13 -11.67 -20.99 -7.23
CA TYR A 13 -11.00 -19.69 -7.25
C TYR A 13 -10.65 -19.20 -5.83
N ILE A 14 -11.49 -19.47 -4.83
CA ILE A 14 -11.19 -19.16 -3.43
C ILE A 14 -9.96 -19.94 -2.97
N ARG A 15 -9.93 -21.25 -3.23
CA ARG A 15 -8.79 -22.11 -2.90
C ARG A 15 -7.53 -21.67 -3.67
N GLN A 16 -7.69 -21.30 -4.93
CA GLN A 16 -6.60 -20.74 -5.74
C GLN A 16 -6.09 -19.39 -5.19
N ALA A 17 -6.96 -18.53 -4.68
CA ALA A 17 -6.57 -17.23 -4.12
C ALA A 17 -5.87 -17.39 -2.76
N LEU A 18 -6.30 -18.35 -1.95
CA LEU A 18 -5.72 -18.62 -0.64
C LEU A 18 -4.40 -19.37 -0.72
N ARG A 19 -4.26 -20.32 -1.68
CA ARG A 19 -3.09 -21.13 -2.09
C ARG A 19 -2.19 -21.64 -0.95
N ASP A 20 -1.53 -20.75 -0.24
CA ASP A 20 -0.58 -21.01 0.85
C ASP A 20 -1.21 -20.84 2.25
N ILE A 21 -2.48 -20.41 2.32
CA ILE A 21 -3.22 -20.22 3.58
C ILE A 21 -4.12 -21.46 3.80
N PRO A 22 -3.86 -22.28 4.85
CA PRO A 22 -4.69 -23.43 5.15
C PRO A 22 -6.09 -22.98 5.57
N ILE A 23 -7.11 -23.65 5.03
CA ILE A 23 -8.50 -23.43 5.42
C ILE A 23 -8.79 -24.39 6.57
N SER A 24 -9.21 -23.86 7.72
CA SER A 24 -9.64 -24.67 8.87
C SER A 24 -10.80 -25.58 8.49
N ASP A 25 -10.81 -26.79 9.06
CA ASP A 25 -11.96 -27.72 8.94
C ASP A 25 -13.24 -27.12 9.57
N GLU A 26 -13.10 -26.16 10.49
CA GLU A 26 -14.20 -25.44 11.15
C GLU A 26 -14.59 -24.13 10.41
N CYS A 27 -14.08 -23.91 9.20
CA CYS A 27 -14.34 -22.68 8.44
C CYS A 27 -15.82 -22.55 8.04
N SER A 28 -16.45 -21.44 8.45
CA SER A 28 -17.78 -21.06 7.99
C SER A 28 -17.73 -20.46 6.58
N TRP A 29 -18.41 -21.11 5.63
CA TRP A 29 -18.50 -20.66 4.25
C TRP A 29 -19.74 -19.81 4.00
N TYR A 30 -19.55 -18.54 3.63
CA TYR A 30 -20.63 -17.63 3.25
C TYR A 30 -20.52 -17.27 1.77
N ILE A 31 -21.19 -18.03 0.91
CA ILE A 31 -21.21 -17.80 -0.54
C ILE A 31 -22.57 -17.26 -0.95
N ASN A 32 -22.59 -16.01 -1.41
CA ASN A 32 -23.80 -15.27 -1.74
C ASN A 32 -24.88 -15.39 -0.65
N PRO A 33 -24.57 -15.01 0.61
CA PRO A 33 -25.47 -15.24 1.75
C PRO A 33 -26.83 -14.54 1.62
N THR A 34 -26.91 -13.49 0.79
CA THR A 34 -28.15 -12.74 0.50
C THR A 34 -28.95 -13.30 -0.70
N GLY A 35 -28.53 -14.43 -1.26
CA GLY A 35 -29.20 -15.08 -2.39
C GLY A 35 -28.61 -14.73 -3.76
N LYS A 36 -29.44 -14.75 -4.79
CA LYS A 36 -28.97 -14.57 -6.18
C LYS A 36 -28.47 -13.13 -6.40
N PHE A 37 -27.30 -13.01 -7.03
CA PHE A 37 -26.72 -11.73 -7.42
C PHE A 37 -26.70 -11.63 -8.96
N VAL A 38 -27.81 -11.19 -9.55
CA VAL A 38 -28.01 -11.17 -11.01
C VAL A 38 -27.77 -9.78 -11.60
N ILE A 39 -28.26 -8.74 -10.92
CA ILE A 39 -28.11 -7.34 -11.32
C ILE A 39 -27.04 -6.75 -10.41
N GLY A 40 -26.01 -6.11 -11.00
CA GLY A 40 -24.92 -5.50 -10.27
C GLY A 40 -24.32 -4.31 -11.02
N GLY A 41 -23.20 -3.79 -10.50
CA GLY A 41 -22.54 -2.63 -11.09
C GLY A 41 -23.31 -1.31 -10.89
N PRO A 42 -23.07 -0.28 -11.74
CA PRO A 42 -23.65 1.04 -11.56
C PRO A 42 -25.18 1.10 -11.56
N GLN A 43 -25.85 0.09 -12.12
CA GLN A 43 -27.31 -0.02 -12.08
C GLN A 43 -27.84 -0.27 -10.66
N SER A 44 -27.06 -0.92 -9.80
CA SER A 44 -27.48 -1.33 -8.44
C SER A 44 -26.92 -0.45 -7.33
N ASP A 45 -25.76 0.20 -7.55
CA ASP A 45 -25.12 1.04 -6.54
C ASP A 45 -24.33 2.17 -7.19
N ALA A 46 -24.50 3.39 -6.68
CA ALA A 46 -23.83 4.58 -7.17
C ALA A 46 -22.36 4.57 -6.72
N GLY A 47 -21.44 4.42 -7.67
CA GLY A 47 -20.01 4.46 -7.43
C GLY A 47 -19.44 5.88 -7.39
N LEU A 48 -18.59 6.17 -6.40
CA LEU A 48 -17.83 7.42 -6.34
C LEU A 48 -16.33 7.14 -6.14
N THR A 49 -15.49 7.92 -6.81
CA THR A 49 -14.03 7.89 -6.65
C THR A 49 -13.64 8.11 -5.20
N GLY A 50 -12.69 7.32 -4.68
CA GLY A 50 -12.16 7.50 -3.33
C GLY A 50 -13.04 6.95 -2.21
N ARG A 51 -13.99 6.06 -2.52
CA ARG A 51 -14.84 5.38 -1.50
C ARG A 51 -14.35 3.99 -1.09
N LYS A 52 -13.15 3.60 -1.51
CA LYS A 52 -12.50 2.31 -1.18
C LYS A 52 -11.05 2.47 -0.68
N ILE A 53 -10.72 3.60 -0.06
CA ILE A 53 -9.36 3.95 0.36
C ILE A 53 -8.68 2.92 1.29
N ILE A 54 -9.45 2.20 2.12
CA ILE A 54 -8.90 1.14 2.99
C ILE A 54 -8.61 -0.14 2.19
N VAL A 55 -9.43 -0.45 1.17
CA VAL A 55 -9.18 -1.55 0.23
C VAL A 55 -7.97 -1.23 -0.65
N ASP A 56 -7.80 0.04 -1.04
CA ASP A 56 -6.67 0.50 -1.85
C ASP A 56 -5.31 0.40 -1.12
N THR A 57 -5.33 0.33 0.22
CA THR A 57 -4.14 0.42 1.07
C THR A 57 -3.86 -0.86 1.84
N TYR A 58 -4.14 -0.88 3.15
CA TYR A 58 -3.63 -1.88 4.09
C TYR A 58 -4.73 -2.71 4.76
N GLY A 59 -5.98 -2.61 4.29
CA GLY A 59 -7.09 -3.44 4.81
C GLY A 59 -7.39 -3.24 6.30
N GLY A 60 -7.01 -2.08 6.86
CA GLY A 60 -7.17 -1.78 8.30
C GLY A 60 -5.93 -2.10 9.16
N ALA A 61 -4.88 -2.69 8.60
CA ALA A 61 -3.66 -3.02 9.35
C ALA A 61 -2.81 -1.81 9.77
N ALA A 62 -3.05 -0.63 9.18
CA ALA A 62 -2.35 0.60 9.50
C ALA A 62 -3.30 1.81 9.45
N PRO A 63 -3.02 2.89 10.20
CA PRO A 63 -3.78 4.14 10.11
C PRO A 63 -3.78 4.72 8.69
N HIS A 64 -4.82 5.48 8.35
CA HIS A 64 -4.99 6.08 7.04
C HIS A 64 -5.19 7.61 7.16
N GLY A 65 -4.49 8.39 6.33
CA GLY A 65 -4.56 9.87 6.35
C GLY A 65 -5.81 10.48 5.72
N GLY A 66 -6.80 9.67 5.35
CA GLY A 66 -8.08 10.09 4.74
C GLY A 66 -8.05 10.42 3.23
N GLY A 67 -6.91 10.79 2.66
CA GLY A 67 -6.81 11.16 1.24
C GLY A 67 -7.01 9.99 0.26
N ALA A 68 -7.91 10.14 -0.71
CA ALA A 68 -8.06 9.17 -1.81
C ALA A 68 -6.93 9.27 -2.85
N PHE A 69 -6.66 8.19 -3.60
CA PHE A 69 -5.62 8.17 -4.63
C PHE A 69 -6.16 8.46 -6.03
N SER A 70 -7.13 7.67 -6.54
CA SER A 70 -7.63 7.73 -7.91
C SER A 70 -8.18 9.13 -8.28
N GLY A 71 -8.00 9.53 -9.54
CA GLY A 71 -8.39 10.86 -10.04
C GLY A 71 -7.42 12.01 -9.74
N LYS A 72 -6.37 11.78 -8.95
CA LYS A 72 -5.35 12.79 -8.63
C LYS A 72 -4.10 12.65 -9.49
N ASP A 73 -3.49 13.77 -9.88
CA ASP A 73 -2.15 13.76 -10.44
C ASP A 73 -1.09 13.62 -9.31
N THR A 74 0.18 13.55 -9.67
CA THR A 74 1.27 13.18 -8.74
C THR A 74 1.78 14.35 -7.91
N THR A 75 1.34 15.57 -8.19
CA THR A 75 1.60 16.73 -7.34
C THR A 75 0.76 16.69 -6.06
N LYS A 76 -0.32 15.90 -6.02
CA LYS A 76 -1.17 15.74 -4.84
C LYS A 76 -0.52 14.76 -3.86
N VAL A 77 -0.11 15.30 -2.70
CA VAL A 77 0.59 14.55 -1.65
C VAL A 77 -0.22 13.37 -1.10
N ASP A 78 -1.55 13.45 -1.14
CA ASP A 78 -2.42 12.32 -0.79
C ASP A 78 -2.05 11.02 -1.53
N ARG A 79 -1.59 11.13 -2.78
CA ARG A 79 -1.09 9.98 -3.55
C ARG A 79 0.42 9.84 -3.42
N SER A 80 1.18 10.88 -3.75
CA SER A 80 2.63 10.76 -3.88
C SER A 80 3.33 10.51 -2.55
N ALA A 81 2.93 11.20 -1.47
CA ALA A 81 3.51 10.97 -0.14
C ALA A 81 3.09 9.61 0.44
N ALA A 82 1.87 9.14 0.17
CA ALA A 82 1.46 7.78 0.56
C ALA A 82 2.33 6.71 -0.11
N TYR A 83 2.67 6.90 -1.39
CA TYR A 83 3.58 6.01 -2.12
C TYR A 83 5.01 6.08 -1.58
N ALA A 84 5.50 7.29 -1.25
CA ALA A 84 6.82 7.46 -0.63
C ALA A 84 6.88 6.77 0.74
N ALA A 85 5.86 6.93 1.58
CA ALA A 85 5.77 6.26 2.87
C ALA A 85 5.78 4.73 2.73
N ARG A 86 5.01 4.19 1.78
CA ARG A 86 5.04 2.75 1.44
C ARG A 86 6.45 2.31 1.02
N TYR A 87 7.05 3.03 0.09
CA TYR A 87 8.38 2.72 -0.46
C TYR A 87 9.44 2.68 0.63
N LEU A 88 9.48 3.70 1.49
CA LEU A 88 10.43 3.77 2.60
C LEU A 88 10.17 2.67 3.63
N ALA A 89 8.92 2.47 4.07
CA ALA A 89 8.58 1.41 5.03
C ALA A 89 8.94 0.02 4.51
N LYS A 90 8.68 -0.24 3.22
CA LYS A 90 9.04 -1.51 2.57
C LYS A 90 10.56 -1.71 2.54
N ASN A 91 11.32 -0.66 2.23
CA ASN A 91 12.79 -0.72 2.22
C ASN A 91 13.37 -0.92 3.62
N ILE A 92 12.80 -0.31 4.65
CA ILE A 92 13.23 -0.49 6.05
C ILE A 92 13.07 -1.95 6.48
N VAL A 93 11.89 -2.54 6.22
CA VAL A 93 11.64 -3.95 6.54
C VAL A 93 12.51 -4.88 5.70
N ALA A 94 12.63 -4.62 4.39
CA ALA A 94 13.47 -5.42 3.49
C ALA A 94 14.97 -5.30 3.80
N ALA A 95 15.40 -4.20 4.42
CA ALA A 95 16.76 -4.02 4.93
C ALA A 95 17.00 -4.73 6.27
N ASP A 96 16.01 -5.45 6.79
CA ASP A 96 16.09 -6.21 8.04
C ASP A 96 16.36 -5.30 9.27
N LEU A 97 15.87 -4.05 9.21
CA LEU A 97 15.96 -3.09 10.32
C LEU A 97 14.78 -3.22 11.30
N ALA A 98 13.67 -3.81 10.85
CA ALA A 98 12.50 -4.16 11.66
C ALA A 98 11.62 -5.18 10.95
N GLU A 99 10.76 -5.88 11.69
CA GLU A 99 9.74 -6.77 11.10
C GLU A 99 8.50 -5.99 10.64
N ARG A 100 8.17 -4.89 11.31
CA ARG A 100 7.03 -4.01 11.01
C ARG A 100 7.47 -2.56 11.03
N CYS A 101 6.93 -1.77 10.10
CA CYS A 101 7.21 -0.33 10.03
C CYS A 101 5.97 0.42 9.58
N THR A 102 5.61 1.48 10.30
CA THR A 102 4.63 2.47 9.87
C THR A 102 5.29 3.84 9.81
N ILE A 103 5.08 4.54 8.70
CA ILE A 103 5.56 5.92 8.50
C ILE A 103 4.34 6.80 8.27
N GLN A 104 4.26 7.89 9.03
CA GLN A 104 3.30 8.97 8.84
C GLN A 104 4.06 10.20 8.33
N LEU A 105 3.53 10.83 7.29
CA LEU A 105 4.02 12.09 6.74
C LEU A 105 2.90 13.13 6.82
N SER A 106 3.23 14.35 7.24
CA SER A 106 2.29 15.47 7.23
C SER A 106 2.85 16.67 6.45
N TYR A 107 1.97 17.41 5.77
CA TYR A 107 2.34 18.56 4.96
C TYR A 107 1.40 19.73 5.25
N ALA A 108 1.94 20.95 5.24
CA ALA A 108 1.14 22.17 5.17
C ALA A 108 1.03 22.63 3.72
N ILE A 109 -0.13 23.19 3.37
CA ILE A 109 -0.33 23.79 2.04
C ILE A 109 0.71 24.89 1.79
N GLY A 110 1.38 24.83 0.63
CA GLY A 110 2.44 25.77 0.25
C GLY A 110 3.84 25.45 0.84
N VAL A 111 3.97 24.48 1.75
CA VAL A 111 5.27 24.05 2.29
C VAL A 111 5.73 22.79 1.57
N ALA A 112 6.90 22.86 0.94
CA ALA A 112 7.40 21.75 0.13
C ALA A 112 7.82 20.55 0.98
N GLN A 113 8.54 20.78 2.08
CA GLN A 113 9.00 19.71 2.96
C GLN A 113 7.91 19.27 3.94
N PRO A 114 7.88 17.99 4.38
CA PRO A 114 6.94 17.55 5.39
C PRO A 114 7.16 18.28 6.72
N LEU A 115 6.08 18.64 7.40
CA LEU A 115 6.12 19.23 8.75
C LEU A 115 6.56 18.20 9.79
N SER A 116 6.09 16.97 9.64
CA SER A 116 6.49 15.86 10.50
C SER A 116 6.68 14.59 9.70
N ILE A 117 7.62 13.79 10.18
CA ILE A 117 7.81 12.39 9.83
C ILE A 117 7.71 11.65 11.16
N TYR A 118 6.75 10.76 11.29
CA TYR A 118 6.65 9.88 12.45
C TYR A 118 6.84 8.45 12.01
N LEU A 119 7.75 7.76 12.68
CA LEU A 119 8.12 6.38 12.40
C LEU A 119 7.79 5.52 13.62
N ASN A 120 7.24 4.34 13.39
CA ASN A 120 6.91 3.37 14.44
C ASN A 120 7.28 1.97 13.96
N LEU A 121 8.21 1.31 14.66
CA LEU A 121 8.66 -0.05 14.35
C LEU A 121 7.88 -1.13 15.10
N HIS A 122 6.83 -0.73 15.83
CA HIS A 122 5.93 -1.62 16.58
C HIS A 122 6.68 -2.53 17.56
N GLY A 123 7.77 -2.05 18.15
CA GLY A 123 8.61 -2.83 19.06
C GLY A 123 9.47 -3.91 18.39
N THR A 124 9.53 -3.93 17.05
CA THR A 124 10.29 -4.93 16.26
C THR A 124 11.60 -4.39 15.68
N GLY A 125 11.98 -3.16 16.06
CA GLY A 125 13.17 -2.50 15.54
C GLY A 125 14.47 -3.08 16.08
N LYS A 126 15.48 -3.24 15.22
CA LYS A 126 16.86 -3.54 15.62
C LYS A 126 17.67 -2.28 15.93
N VAL A 127 17.12 -1.12 15.62
CA VAL A 127 17.65 0.22 15.90
C VAL A 127 16.51 1.15 16.28
N ASP A 128 16.85 2.28 16.89
CA ASP A 128 15.88 3.32 17.28
C ASP A 128 15.24 4.01 16.08
N GLU A 129 13.95 4.35 16.20
CA GLU A 129 13.17 5.04 15.18
C GLU A 129 13.84 6.33 14.66
N ASN A 130 14.47 7.12 15.53
CA ASN A 130 15.11 8.38 15.15
C ASN A 130 16.32 8.16 14.25
N THR A 131 17.02 7.03 14.42
CA THR A 131 18.15 6.64 13.56
C THR A 131 17.66 6.42 12.13
N ILE A 132 16.54 5.71 11.99
CA ILE A 132 15.92 5.45 10.69
C ILE A 132 15.35 6.75 10.10
N GLU A 133 14.65 7.56 10.89
CA GLU A 133 14.11 8.85 10.45
C GLU A 133 15.21 9.75 9.87
N THR A 134 16.34 9.85 10.57
CA THR A 134 17.50 10.64 10.14
C THR A 134 18.08 10.12 8.82
N ALA A 135 18.13 8.79 8.64
CA ALA A 135 18.62 8.18 7.41
C ALA A 135 17.68 8.47 6.22
N ILE A 136 16.37 8.24 6.36
CA ILE A 136 15.42 8.42 5.26
C ILE A 136 15.35 9.88 4.78
N ARG A 137 15.51 10.86 5.68
CA ARG A 137 15.60 12.29 5.33
C ARG A 137 16.78 12.62 4.44
N LYS A 138 17.88 11.86 4.51
CA LYS A 138 19.07 12.04 3.67
C LYS A 138 18.98 11.26 2.36
N ILE A 139 18.29 10.13 2.36
CA ILE A 139 18.19 9.22 1.20
C ILE A 139 17.22 9.76 0.15
N MET A 140 16.10 10.35 0.58
CA MET A 140 15.02 10.77 -0.32
C MET A 140 14.55 12.17 0.03
N ASP A 141 14.54 13.07 -0.96
CA ASP A 141 13.84 14.35 -0.83
C ASP A 141 12.33 14.10 -0.80
N LEU A 142 11.73 14.32 0.38
CA LEU A 142 10.31 14.12 0.64
C LEU A 142 9.44 15.30 0.23
N SER A 143 9.98 16.27 -0.52
CA SER A 143 9.15 17.24 -1.23
C SER A 143 8.30 16.56 -2.33
N PRO A 144 7.14 17.13 -2.72
CA PRO A 144 6.36 16.59 -3.83
C PRO A 144 7.18 16.41 -5.11
N THR A 145 8.10 17.33 -5.40
CA THR A 145 9.00 17.24 -6.56
C THR A 145 10.04 16.14 -6.39
N GLY A 146 10.66 16.04 -5.20
CA GLY A 146 11.63 15.00 -4.87
C GLY A 146 11.04 13.61 -5.01
N ILE A 147 9.86 13.39 -4.42
CA ILE A 147 9.12 12.14 -4.51
C ILE A 147 8.82 11.75 -5.97
N ARG A 148 8.27 12.69 -6.74
CA ARG A 148 7.91 12.44 -8.14
C ARG A 148 9.11 12.07 -9.00
N LYS A 149 10.26 12.74 -8.79
CA LYS A 149 11.51 12.45 -9.51
C LYS A 149 12.07 11.10 -9.10
N HIS A 150 12.20 10.86 -7.80
CA HIS A 150 12.80 9.64 -7.25
C HIS A 150 12.01 8.39 -7.68
N LEU A 151 10.68 8.43 -7.58
CA LEU A 151 9.81 7.30 -7.95
C LEU A 151 9.41 7.30 -9.44
N GLY A 152 9.83 8.29 -10.24
CA GLY A 152 9.51 8.37 -11.66
C GLY A 152 8.01 8.45 -11.95
N LEU A 153 7.25 9.22 -11.16
CA LEU A 153 5.78 9.21 -11.16
C LEU A 153 5.14 9.96 -12.33
N ASN A 154 5.87 10.74 -13.10
CA ASN A 154 5.32 11.49 -14.24
C ASN A 154 5.12 10.61 -15.47
N LYS A 155 4.31 9.55 -15.33
CA LYS A 155 4.03 8.53 -16.35
C LYS A 155 2.56 8.07 -16.26
N PRO A 156 1.95 7.58 -17.36
CA PRO A 156 0.56 7.11 -17.37
C PRO A 156 0.42 5.67 -16.83
N ILE A 157 0.80 5.45 -15.56
CA ILE A 157 0.91 4.10 -14.95
C ILE A 157 -0.22 3.75 -13.97
N TYR A 158 -1.24 4.62 -13.84
CA TYR A 158 -2.18 4.61 -12.69
C TYR A 158 -3.47 3.82 -12.89
N ALA A 159 -3.89 3.55 -14.13
CA ALA A 159 -5.12 2.78 -14.36
C ALA A 159 -5.03 1.38 -13.70
N LYS A 160 -3.84 0.77 -13.74
CA LYS A 160 -3.56 -0.53 -13.11
C LYS A 160 -3.76 -0.52 -11.59
N THR A 161 -3.63 0.63 -10.92
CA THR A 161 -3.72 0.72 -9.45
C THR A 161 -5.16 0.89 -8.96
N ALA A 162 -6.10 1.27 -9.83
CA ALA A 162 -7.46 1.62 -9.46
C ALA A 162 -8.33 0.44 -8.98
N ALA A 163 -7.79 -0.79 -9.01
CA ALA A 163 -8.39 -1.98 -8.47
C ALA A 163 -7.30 -2.92 -7.93
N TYR A 164 -7.69 -3.78 -6.98
CA TYR A 164 -6.82 -4.78 -6.34
C TYR A 164 -5.63 -4.19 -5.57
N GLY A 165 -5.79 -2.97 -5.04
CA GLY A 165 -4.80 -2.33 -4.20
C GLY A 165 -3.68 -1.61 -4.96
N HIS A 166 -3.19 -0.54 -4.35
CA HIS A 166 -2.05 0.23 -4.83
C HIS A 166 -0.71 -0.35 -4.37
N PHE A 167 -0.71 -1.21 -3.35
CA PHE A 167 0.48 -1.74 -2.68
C PHE A 167 0.55 -3.27 -2.74
N GLY A 168 1.74 -3.82 -2.51
CA GLY A 168 1.97 -5.27 -2.47
C GLY A 168 2.08 -5.94 -3.85
N ARG A 169 2.11 -5.16 -4.93
CA ARG A 169 2.23 -5.66 -6.30
C ARG A 169 3.66 -5.49 -6.82
N LYS A 170 4.11 -6.36 -7.73
CA LYS A 170 5.48 -6.33 -8.24
C LYS A 170 5.70 -5.06 -9.08
N PRO A 171 6.87 -4.39 -8.94
CA PRO A 171 7.23 -3.29 -9.84
C PRO A 171 7.38 -3.80 -11.27
N GLU A 172 6.92 -3.00 -12.23
CA GLU A 172 6.98 -3.32 -13.66
C GLU A 172 7.95 -2.39 -14.41
N HIS A 173 8.36 -2.80 -15.61
CA HIS A 173 9.36 -2.08 -16.42
C HIS A 173 8.89 -0.70 -16.89
N ASP A 174 7.58 -0.51 -17.11
CA ASP A 174 6.99 0.79 -17.46
C ASP A 174 7.04 1.82 -16.31
N GLY A 175 7.36 1.36 -15.10
CA GLY A 175 7.38 2.16 -13.87
C GLY A 175 6.15 1.98 -12.99
N SER A 176 5.17 1.15 -13.39
CA SER A 176 4.08 0.77 -12.50
C SER A 176 4.61 0.17 -11.21
N PHE A 177 4.04 0.60 -10.09
CA PHE A 177 4.44 0.20 -8.73
C PHE A 177 5.92 0.45 -8.42
N SER A 178 6.52 1.53 -8.93
CA SER A 178 7.91 1.89 -8.60
C SER A 178 8.17 2.03 -7.10
N TRP A 179 7.15 2.40 -6.32
CA TRP A 179 7.16 2.44 -4.85
C TRP A 179 7.19 1.07 -4.17
N GLU A 180 7.12 -0.03 -4.91
CA GLU A 180 7.27 -1.40 -4.40
C GLU A 180 8.69 -1.95 -4.59
N LYS A 181 9.63 -1.16 -5.14
CA LYS A 181 11.04 -1.52 -5.20
C LYS A 181 11.69 -1.50 -3.81
N THR A 182 12.72 -2.32 -3.64
CA THR A 182 13.52 -2.40 -2.42
C THR A 182 15.00 -2.10 -2.69
N ASP A 183 15.24 -1.04 -3.47
CA ASP A 183 16.55 -0.61 -3.96
C ASP A 183 17.32 0.30 -3.00
N LEU A 184 16.74 0.65 -1.83
CA LEU A 184 17.43 1.39 -0.77
C LEU A 184 18.08 0.47 0.27
N ILE A 185 17.95 -0.86 0.17
CA ILE A 185 18.47 -1.80 1.18
C ILE A 185 19.97 -1.56 1.45
N ALA A 186 20.79 -1.51 0.39
CA ALA A 186 22.23 -1.33 0.54
C ALA A 186 22.58 0.03 1.17
N THR A 187 21.89 1.09 0.74
CA THR A 187 22.05 2.45 1.28
C THR A 187 21.64 2.54 2.74
N LEU A 188 20.53 1.91 3.14
CA LEU A 188 20.08 1.87 4.52
C LEU A 188 21.09 1.13 5.41
N LYS A 189 21.56 -0.06 4.97
CA LYS A 189 22.56 -0.85 5.70
C LYS A 189 23.93 -0.15 5.81
N SER A 190 24.32 0.68 4.84
CA SER A 190 25.57 1.44 4.93
C SER A 190 25.47 2.65 5.87
N MET A 191 24.28 3.25 5.97
CA MET A 191 24.03 4.40 6.85
C MET A 191 23.72 4.03 8.30
N ILE A 192 23.14 2.84 8.53
CA ILE A 192 22.64 2.40 9.82
C ILE A 192 23.43 1.17 10.25
N LYS A 193 24.19 1.29 11.33
CA LYS A 193 24.86 0.16 11.97
C LYS A 193 23.89 -0.50 12.94
N VAL A 194 23.57 -1.77 12.71
CA VAL A 194 22.84 -2.59 13.67
C VAL A 194 23.85 -3.06 14.74
N PRO A 195 23.55 -2.88 16.05
CA PRO A 195 24.40 -3.35 17.14
C PRO A 195 24.63 -4.87 17.14
#